data_AF-A0A7K4GZM2-F1
#
_entry.id   AF-A0A7K4GZM2-F1
#
_cell.length_a   1.000
_cell.length_b   1.000
_cell.length_c   1.000
_cell.angle_alpha   90.00
_cell.angle_beta   90.00
_cell.angle_gamma   90.00
#
_symmetry.space_group_name_H-M   'P 1'
#
loop_
_entity.id
_entity.type
_entity.pdbx_description
1 polymer ?
#
loop_
_entity_poly.entity_id
_entity_poly.type
_entity_poly.pdbx_seq_one_letter_code
_entity_poly.pdbx_strand_id
1 'polypeptide(L)'
;NNNEIFKIERKIEIVKINLNKIYEQLNKWSEKSQENHSKMLQEFQNVDKLKEDKRKLEEELIDNKKTADKFHEQYLMLMNQRKKTYKGKRPYNSGKKPGAKFNQVNKKHEMIEKIKQNKLATALEKQKAGKKLNLFEARLILEKSKD
;
A
#
# COMPACT_ATOMS: atom_id res chain seq x y z
N ASN A 1 18.34 72.60 -37.15
CA ASN A 1 19.40 71.95 -36.35
C ASN A 1 19.01 71.72 -34.89
N ASN A 2 18.77 72.72 -34.04
CA ASN A 2 18.45 72.48 -32.62
C ASN A 2 17.18 71.65 -32.34
N ASN A 3 16.14 71.77 -33.17
CA ASN A 3 14.86 71.06 -32.95
C ASN A 3 14.95 69.55 -33.26
N GLU A 4 15.89 69.11 -34.10
CA GLU A 4 16.10 67.69 -34.38
C GLU A 4 16.94 67.02 -33.30
N ILE A 5 17.95 67.73 -32.79
CA ILE A 5 18.77 67.30 -31.66
C ILE A 5 17.86 67.02 -30.44
N PHE A 6 16.95 67.94 -30.13
CA PHE A 6 16.00 67.78 -29.01
C PHE A 6 15.07 66.57 -29.18
N LYS A 7 14.63 66.27 -30.41
CA LYS A 7 13.82 65.09 -30.72
C LYS A 7 14.62 63.79 -30.55
N ILE A 8 15.89 63.80 -30.92
CA ILE A 8 16.80 62.65 -30.77
C ILE A 8 17.07 62.40 -29.28
N GLU A 9 17.37 63.44 -28.51
CA GLU A 9 17.59 63.35 -27.06
C GLU A 9 16.38 62.75 -26.33
N ARG A 10 15.17 63.22 -26.66
CA ARG A 10 13.93 62.68 -26.08
C ARG A 10 13.70 61.21 -26.44
N LYS A 11 14.05 60.79 -27.67
CA LYS A 11 14.00 59.37 -28.07
C LYS A 11 15.01 58.53 -27.28
N ILE A 12 16.23 59.03 -27.09
CA ILE A 12 17.26 58.36 -26.28
C ILE A 12 16.77 58.18 -24.84
N GLU A 13 16.12 59.20 -24.27
CA GLU A 13 15.58 59.16 -22.91
C GLU A 13 14.45 58.13 -22.76
N ILE A 14 13.52 58.07 -23.73
CA ILE A 14 12.46 57.04 -23.77
C ILE A 14 13.08 55.63 -23.84
N VAL A 15 14.10 55.44 -24.69
CA VAL A 15 14.79 54.16 -24.83
C VAL A 15 15.47 53.76 -23.52
N LYS A 16 16.12 54.69 -22.81
CA LYS A 16 16.71 54.44 -21.49
C LYS A 16 15.66 54.00 -20.46
N ILE A 17 14.51 54.68 -20.40
CA ILE A 17 13.41 54.31 -19.50
C ILE A 17 12.90 52.91 -19.83
N ASN A 18 12.74 52.58 -21.11
CA ASN A 18 12.28 51.26 -21.53
C ASN A 18 13.30 50.17 -21.19
N LEU A 19 14.60 50.42 -21.38
CA LEU A 19 15.67 49.51 -20.98
C LEU A 19 15.66 49.24 -19.47
N ASN A 20 15.51 50.28 -18.64
CA ASN A 20 15.43 50.11 -17.20
C ASN A 20 14.21 49.26 -16.80
N LYS A 21 13.05 49.48 -17.43
CA LYS A 21 11.85 48.65 -17.19
C LYS A 21 12.06 47.18 -17.56
N ILE A 22 12.71 46.91 -18.68
CA ILE A 22 13.04 45.54 -19.10
C ILE A 22 13.98 44.89 -18.08
N TYR A 23 14.98 45.63 -17.61
CA TYR A 23 15.92 45.14 -16.60
C TYR A 23 15.24 44.80 -15.27
N GLU A 24 14.34 45.67 -14.79
CA GLU A 24 13.53 45.42 -13.58
C GLU A 24 12.66 44.16 -13.72
N GLN A 25 11.99 43.99 -14.88
CA GLN A 25 11.19 42.80 -15.16
C GLN A 25 12.04 41.53 -15.19
N LEU A 26 13.22 41.61 -15.80
CA LEU A 26 14.14 40.48 -15.88
C LEU A 26 14.64 40.06 -14.50
N ASN A 27 15.00 41.00 -13.63
CA ASN A 27 15.39 40.70 -12.26
C ASN A 27 14.24 40.07 -11.47
N LYS A 28 13.03 40.62 -11.57
CA LYS A 28 11.84 40.06 -10.90
C LYS A 28 11.57 38.62 -11.34
N TRP A 29 11.71 38.32 -12.62
CA TRP A 29 11.49 36.97 -13.14
C TRP A 29 12.62 36.02 -12.75
N SER A 30 13.86 36.51 -12.72
CA SER A 30 15.02 35.75 -12.24
C SER A 30 14.86 35.35 -10.78
N GLU A 31 14.53 36.31 -9.91
CA GLU A 31 14.27 36.06 -8.47
C GLU A 31 13.15 35.04 -8.27
N LYS A 32 12.02 35.23 -8.97
CA LYS A 32 10.89 34.29 -8.90
C LYS A 32 11.28 32.88 -9.37
N SER A 33 12.11 32.78 -10.40
CA SER A 33 12.61 31.49 -10.89
C SER A 33 13.48 30.80 -9.85
N GLN A 34 14.39 31.53 -9.21
CA GLN A 34 15.24 31.00 -8.13
C GLN A 34 14.42 30.57 -6.90
N GLU A 35 13.41 31.35 -6.52
CA GLU A 35 12.53 31.00 -5.40
C GLU A 35 11.76 29.69 -5.69
N ASN A 36 11.21 29.56 -6.89
CA ASN A 36 10.52 28.33 -7.31
C ASN A 36 11.48 27.13 -7.36
N HIS A 37 12.71 27.32 -7.83
CA HIS A 37 13.72 26.28 -7.82
C HIS A 37 14.05 25.82 -6.40
N SER A 38 14.20 26.76 -5.47
CA SER A 38 14.43 26.44 -4.06
C SER A 38 13.27 25.67 -3.43
N LYS A 39 12.03 26.10 -3.67
CA LYS A 39 10.82 25.37 -3.22
C LYS A 39 10.75 23.97 -3.80
N MET A 40 11.04 23.82 -5.09
CA MET A 40 11.08 22.53 -5.75
C MET A 40 12.10 21.59 -5.07
N LEU A 41 13.32 22.06 -4.79
CA LEU A 41 14.33 21.27 -4.09
C LEU A 41 13.88 20.85 -2.69
N GLN A 42 13.23 21.75 -1.95
CA GLN A 42 12.68 21.42 -0.63
C GLN A 42 11.61 20.32 -0.71
N GLU A 43 10.71 20.40 -1.69
CA GLU A 43 9.69 19.37 -1.91
C GLU A 43 10.31 18.00 -2.26
N PHE A 44 11.35 17.97 -3.10
CA PHE A 44 12.06 16.72 -3.38
C PHE A 44 12.70 16.12 -2.13
N GLN A 45 13.34 16.94 -1.29
CA GLN A 45 13.91 16.48 -0.03
C GLN A 45 12.83 15.94 0.93
N ASN A 46 11.65 16.58 0.96
CA ASN A 46 10.52 16.10 1.77
C ASN A 46 10.00 14.76 1.26
N VAL A 47 9.87 14.58 -0.05
CA VAL A 47 9.45 13.32 -0.67
C VAL A 47 10.42 12.19 -0.31
N ASP A 48 11.73 12.44 -0.34
CA ASP A 48 12.71 11.42 -0.01
C ASP A 48 12.71 11.05 1.48
N LYS A 49 12.50 12.02 2.38
CA LYS A 49 12.26 11.74 3.80
C LYS A 49 11.02 10.86 4.01
N LEU A 50 9.90 11.21 3.36
CA LEU A 50 8.66 10.44 3.47
C LEU A 50 8.80 9.00 2.95
N LYS A 51 9.59 8.78 1.89
CA LYS A 51 9.91 7.42 1.41
C LYS A 51 10.66 6.62 2.46
N GLU A 52 11.65 7.24 3.10
CA GLU A 52 12.45 6.59 4.14
C GLU A 52 11.61 6.27 5.39
N ASP A 53 10.77 7.20 5.83
CA ASP A 53 9.86 6.99 6.97
C ASP A 53 8.84 5.88 6.68
N LYS A 54 8.30 5.86 5.46
CA LYS A 54 7.42 4.78 5.00
C LYS A 54 8.12 3.43 5.07
N ARG A 55 9.37 3.34 4.59
CA ARG A 55 10.14 2.10 4.59
C ARG A 55 10.36 1.59 6.02
N LYS A 56 10.72 2.47 6.95
CA LYS A 56 10.90 2.12 8.37
C LYS A 56 9.62 1.57 8.98
N LEU A 57 8.48 2.23 8.74
CA LEU A 57 7.18 1.76 9.22
C LEU A 57 6.79 0.39 8.63
N GLU A 58 7.10 0.15 7.35
CA GLU A 58 6.88 -1.15 6.71
C GLU A 58 7.74 -2.26 7.35
N GLU A 59 9.02 -1.97 7.61
CA GLU A 59 9.94 -2.89 8.29
C GLU A 59 9.46 -3.21 9.72
N GLU A 60 9.06 -2.19 10.49
CA GLU A 60 8.48 -2.37 11.83
C GLU A 60 7.20 -3.21 11.82
N LEU A 61 6.31 -2.98 10.84
CA LEU A 61 5.07 -3.75 10.70
C LEU A 61 5.34 -5.21 10.37
N ILE A 62 6.32 -5.48 9.50
CA ILE A 62 6.75 -6.83 9.15
C ILE A 62 7.27 -7.55 10.40
N ASP A 63 8.11 -6.89 11.20
CA ASP A 63 8.69 -7.50 12.39
C ASP A 63 7.64 -7.72 13.49
N ASN A 64 6.71 -6.78 13.68
CA ASN A 64 5.56 -6.96 14.56
C ASN A 64 4.66 -8.13 14.14
N LYS A 65 4.49 -8.33 12.83
CA LYS A 65 3.75 -9.49 12.32
C LYS A 65 4.49 -10.79 12.61
N LYS A 66 5.80 -10.84 12.36
CA LYS A 66 6.63 -12.03 12.67
C LYS A 66 6.58 -12.37 14.16
N THR A 67 6.63 -11.38 15.06
CA THR A 67 6.53 -11.63 16.51
C THR A 67 5.15 -12.13 16.89
N ALA A 68 4.08 -11.52 16.37
CA ALA A 68 2.71 -11.99 16.59
C ALA A 68 2.50 -13.43 16.11
N ASP A 69 3.01 -13.77 14.92
CA ASP A 69 2.94 -15.13 14.37
C ASP A 69 3.69 -16.14 15.26
N LYS A 70 4.90 -15.78 15.76
CA LYS A 70 5.64 -16.62 16.72
C LYS A 70 4.85 -16.86 18.01
N PHE A 71 4.24 -15.82 18.59
CA PHE A 71 3.42 -15.97 19.79
C PHE A 71 2.19 -16.84 19.53
N HIS A 72 1.58 -16.70 18.35
CA HIS A 72 0.45 -17.52 17.95
C HIS A 72 0.84 -19.01 17.84
N GLU A 73 1.98 -19.31 17.23
CA GLU A 73 2.51 -20.68 17.15
C GLU A 73 2.77 -21.26 18.54
N GLN A 74 3.45 -20.50 19.42
CA GLN A 74 3.70 -20.92 20.81
C GLN A 74 2.38 -21.22 21.55
N TYR A 75 1.37 -20.37 21.39
CA TYR A 75 0.05 -20.57 21.97
C TYR A 75 -0.60 -21.86 21.46
N LEU A 76 -0.56 -22.11 20.14
CA LEU A 76 -1.10 -23.35 19.56
C LEU A 76 -0.37 -24.59 20.08
N MET A 77 0.97 -24.52 20.21
CA MET A 77 1.76 -25.61 20.78
C MET A 77 1.34 -25.92 22.21
N LEU A 78 1.20 -24.91 23.07
CA LEU A 78 0.74 -25.05 24.46
C LEU A 78 -0.68 -25.63 24.53
N MET A 79 -1.60 -25.13 23.70
CA MET A 79 -2.97 -25.64 23.66
C MET A 79 -3.02 -27.10 23.19
N ASN A 80 -2.18 -27.48 22.23
CA ASN A 80 -2.07 -28.86 21.76
C ASN A 80 -1.46 -29.77 22.84
N GLN A 81 -0.44 -29.31 23.58
CA GLN A 81 0.11 -30.03 24.74
C GLN A 81 -0.95 -30.22 25.82
N ARG A 82 -1.70 -29.18 26.19
CA ARG A 82 -2.81 -29.26 27.17
C ARG A 82 -3.90 -30.24 26.74
N LYS A 83 -4.25 -30.27 25.45
CA LYS A 83 -5.21 -31.25 24.91
C LYS A 83 -4.67 -32.69 25.00
N LYS A 84 -3.37 -32.91 24.77
CA LYS A 84 -2.73 -34.24 24.91
C LYS A 84 -2.76 -34.71 26.37
N THR A 85 -2.37 -33.85 27.32
CA THR A 85 -2.38 -34.20 28.75
C THR A 85 -3.79 -34.45 29.28
N TYR A 86 -4.79 -33.68 28.82
CA TYR A 86 -6.19 -33.90 29.21
C TYR A 86 -6.79 -35.19 28.62
N LYS A 87 -6.41 -35.58 27.39
CA LYS A 87 -6.85 -36.84 26.77
C LYS A 87 -6.24 -38.09 27.40
N GLY A 88 -5.04 -37.98 27.99
CA GLY A 88 -4.37 -39.09 28.70
C GLY A 88 -4.96 -39.46 30.06
N LYS A 89 -5.85 -38.64 30.62
CA LYS A 89 -6.54 -38.89 31.90
C LYS A 89 -7.99 -39.33 31.75
N ARG A 90 -8.37 -39.89 30.59
CA ARG A 90 -9.68 -40.54 30.48
C ARG A 90 -9.57 -41.94 31.10
N PRO A 91 -10.32 -42.24 32.18
CA PRO A 91 -10.43 -43.63 32.64
C PRO A 91 -10.90 -44.47 31.46
N TYR A 92 -10.24 -45.61 31.28
CA TYR A 92 -10.52 -46.57 30.22
C TYR A 92 -11.93 -47.12 30.41
N ASN A 93 -12.92 -46.49 29.79
CA ASN A 93 -14.28 -47.03 29.71
C ASN A 93 -14.34 -47.95 28.50
N SER A 94 -14.13 -49.24 28.73
CA SER A 94 -14.17 -50.33 27.75
C SER A 94 -15.54 -50.58 27.09
N GLY A 95 -16.54 -49.71 27.29
CA GLY A 95 -17.94 -50.03 27.00
C GLY A 95 -18.65 -49.23 25.90
N LYS A 96 -18.02 -48.30 25.17
CA LYS A 96 -18.74 -47.49 24.15
C LYS A 96 -18.32 -47.82 22.72
N LYS A 97 -19.20 -48.52 22.00
CA LYS A 97 -19.10 -48.77 20.55
C LYS A 97 -18.82 -47.45 19.79
N PRO A 98 -17.97 -47.46 18.76
CA PRO A 98 -17.61 -46.26 17.99
C PRO A 98 -18.73 -45.90 17.01
N GLY A 99 -19.81 -45.30 17.51
CA GLY A 99 -20.93 -44.85 16.69
C GLY A 99 -20.97 -43.32 16.55
N ALA A 100 -21.01 -42.84 15.30
CA ALA A 100 -21.58 -41.54 14.90
C ALA A 100 -20.77 -40.23 15.03
N LYS A 101 -19.43 -40.23 15.18
CA LYS A 101 -18.64 -38.98 15.10
C LYS A 101 -17.94 -38.71 13.76
N PHE A 102 -17.73 -39.74 12.93
CA PHE A 102 -17.09 -39.58 11.62
C PHE A 102 -17.97 -38.82 10.61
N ASN A 103 -19.29 -39.09 10.63
CA ASN A 103 -20.23 -38.47 9.68
C ASN A 103 -20.43 -36.96 9.87
N GLN A 104 -20.18 -36.40 11.06
CA GLN A 104 -20.30 -34.96 11.29
C GLN A 104 -19.08 -34.16 10.81
N VAL A 105 -17.88 -34.76 10.82
CA VAL A 105 -16.65 -34.11 10.37
C VAL A 105 -16.64 -34.01 8.84
N ASN A 106 -17.04 -35.08 8.14
CA ASN A 106 -17.14 -35.10 6.68
C ASN A 106 -18.16 -34.08 6.16
N LYS A 107 -19.34 -33.98 6.79
CA LYS A 107 -20.36 -32.97 6.42
C LYS A 107 -19.86 -31.53 6.55
N LYS A 108 -19.06 -31.23 7.58
CA LYS A 108 -18.45 -29.89 7.73
C LYS A 108 -17.38 -29.63 6.68
N HIS A 109 -16.59 -30.63 6.33
CA HIS A 109 -15.57 -30.52 5.29
C HIS A 109 -16.21 -30.26 3.92
N GLU A 110 -17.22 -31.06 3.55
CA GLU A 110 -18.00 -30.87 2.32
C GLU A 110 -18.64 -29.48 2.24
N MET A 111 -19.17 -28.97 3.36
CA MET A 111 -19.77 -27.64 3.39
C MET A 111 -18.72 -26.53 3.16
N ILE A 112 -17.53 -26.68 3.72
CA ILE A 112 -16.43 -25.73 3.53
C ILE A 112 -15.93 -25.77 2.07
N GLU A 113 -15.80 -26.95 1.47
CA GLU A 113 -15.42 -27.09 0.07
C GLU A 113 -16.44 -26.45 -0.87
N LYS A 114 -17.74 -26.67 -0.64
CA LYS A 114 -18.81 -26.01 -1.39
C LYS A 114 -18.72 -24.49 -1.30
N ILE A 115 -18.45 -23.94 -0.12
CA ILE A 115 -18.28 -22.49 0.06
C ILE A 115 -17.05 -21.97 -0.72
N LYS A 116 -15.93 -22.71 -0.72
CA LYS A 116 -14.74 -22.35 -1.50
C LYS A 116 -15.02 -22.35 -3.00
N GLN A 117 -15.69 -23.39 -3.50
CA GLN A 117 -16.07 -23.50 -4.91
C GLN A 117 -17.01 -22.37 -5.35
N ASN A 118 -18.01 -22.03 -4.53
CA ASN A 118 -18.92 -20.92 -4.82
C ASN A 118 -18.18 -19.58 -4.88
N LYS A 119 -17.29 -19.30 -3.92
CA LYS A 119 -16.50 -18.07 -3.91
C LYS A 119 -15.55 -17.98 -5.10
N LEU A 120 -14.96 -19.10 -5.51
CA LEU A 120 -14.13 -19.18 -6.70
C LEU A 120 -14.94 -18.91 -7.97
N ALA A 121 -16.15 -19.48 -8.10
CA ALA A 121 -17.03 -19.21 -9.24
C ALA A 121 -17.37 -17.72 -9.35
N THR A 122 -17.74 -17.09 -8.23
CA THR A 122 -17.99 -15.64 -8.17
C THR A 122 -16.75 -14.82 -8.52
N ALA A 123 -15.56 -15.24 -8.09
CA ALA A 123 -14.31 -14.57 -8.44
C ALA A 123 -14.00 -14.65 -9.94
N LEU A 124 -14.25 -15.81 -10.58
CA LEU A 124 -14.08 -15.98 -12.03
C LEU A 124 -15.09 -15.14 -12.83
N GLU A 125 -16.33 -15.04 -12.37
CA GLU A 125 -17.33 -14.16 -12.99
C GLU A 125 -16.93 -12.69 -12.90
N LYS A 126 -16.42 -12.24 -11.75
CA LYS A 126 -15.89 -10.87 -11.59
C LYS A 126 -14.70 -10.61 -12.51
N GLN A 127 -13.80 -11.58 -12.66
CA GLN A 127 -12.66 -11.50 -13.56
C GLN A 127 -13.11 -11.37 -15.02
N LYS A 128 -14.07 -12.21 -15.46
CA LYS A 128 -14.65 -12.13 -16.81
C LYS A 128 -15.38 -10.80 -17.05
N ALA A 129 -16.03 -10.26 -16.03
CA ALA A 129 -16.72 -8.97 -16.07
C ALA A 129 -15.79 -7.75 -15.94
N GLY A 130 -14.46 -7.94 -15.83
CA GLY A 130 -13.49 -6.85 -15.69
C GLY A 130 -13.58 -6.08 -14.36
N LYS A 131 -14.24 -6.65 -13.34
CA LYS A 131 -14.41 -6.01 -12.03
C LYS A 131 -13.20 -6.28 -11.14
N LYS A 132 -12.84 -5.29 -10.30
CA LYS A 132 -11.72 -5.40 -9.36
C LYS A 132 -11.96 -6.55 -8.36
N LEU A 133 -10.99 -7.47 -8.29
CA LEU A 133 -11.00 -8.61 -7.37
C LEU A 133 -10.49 -8.22 -5.99
N ASN A 134 -11.06 -8.81 -4.95
CA ASN A 134 -10.49 -8.75 -3.60
C ASN A 134 -9.26 -9.66 -3.48
N LEU A 135 -8.33 -9.37 -2.57
CA LEU A 135 -7.08 -10.13 -2.36
C LEU A 135 -7.33 -11.64 -2.17
N PHE A 136 -8.39 -11.99 -1.42
CA PHE A 136 -8.78 -13.40 -1.21
C PHE A 136 -9.35 -14.07 -2.47
N GLU A 137 -10.06 -13.31 -3.32
CA GLU A 137 -10.62 -13.81 -4.59
C GLU A 137 -9.49 -14.03 -5.60
N ALA A 138 -8.54 -13.10 -5.68
CA ALA A 138 -7.35 -13.21 -6.52
C ALA A 138 -6.47 -14.40 -6.11
N ARG A 139 -6.27 -14.59 -4.80
CA ARG A 139 -5.54 -15.74 -4.25
C ARG A 139 -6.20 -17.08 -4.60
N LEU A 140 -7.53 -17.18 -4.49
CA LEU A 140 -8.28 -18.39 -4.83
C LEU A 140 -8.11 -18.80 -6.30
N ILE A 141 -8.09 -17.82 -7.22
CA ILE A 141 -7.87 -18.09 -8.65
C ILE A 141 -6.43 -18.59 -8.89
N LEU A 142 -5.44 -17.95 -8.27
CA LEU A 142 -4.02 -18.32 -8.41
C LEU A 142 -3.68 -19.69 -7.84
N GLU A 143 -4.29 -20.06 -6.71
CA GLU A 143 -4.09 -21.38 -6.10
C GLU A 143 -4.64 -22.49 -7.01
N LYS A 144 -5.77 -22.27 -7.69
CA LYS A 144 -6.32 -23.25 -8.65
C LYS A 144 -5.51 -23.37 -9.94
N SER A 145 -4.86 -22.31 -10.41
CA SER A 145 -4.06 -22.36 -11.66
C SER A 145 -2.72 -23.10 -11.52
N LYS A 146 -2.33 -23.45 -10.29
CA LYS A 146 -1.06 -24.13 -9.98
C LYS A 146 -1.20 -25.65 -9.87
N ASP A 147 -2.44 -26.15 -9.80
CA ASP A 147 -2.78 -27.57 -9.94
C ASP A 147 -3.11 -27.87 -11.41
#